data_AF-A0A815EZB4-F1
#
_entry.id   AF-A0A815EZB4-F1
#
_cell.length_a   1.000
_cell.length_b   1.000
_cell.length_c   1.000
_cell.angle_alpha   90.00
_cell.angle_beta   90.00
_cell.angle_gamma   90.00
#
_symmetry.space_group_name_H-M   'P 1'
#
loop_
_entity.id
_entity.type
_entity.pdbx_description
1 polymer ?
#
loop_
_entity_poly.entity_id
_entity_poly.type
_entity_poly.pdbx_seq_one_letter_code
_entity_poly.pdbx_strand_id
1 'polypeptide(L)'
;MHRFTDIESTSKRLPPVYGYLTHQLLPLQEALKPISSQVDQLDRFSRIAKNECKFPSEHGLTRDESAAIYLYTMEWGEDSFYKVINRYLRAEDRSTLQPWFGYLKLFDTAVQKLPTVRKNLWRGIAADIAKNFKNGHEFTWWAISSCSTSVNIIKDFLGSNSTLFLIEAVNGKDISGYTNFPKESEVILCPGTRLRVVSDPLDHAPMRVVHLQEISDEAEDQLTSSFDAMSLASSSEKKSIPTAITAKSSEHGKGTMDFASGAKYTGDWVDSNMTGQGLYIFASGARYEGQWKDGKYNGKGKMNFANGEMYTGDWVDSNMTGQGLYIYASGARYE
;
A
#
# COMPACT_ATOMS: atom_id res chain seq x y z
N MET A 1 25.43 15.55 -9.35
CA MET A 1 24.00 15.93 -9.37
C MET A 1 23.24 14.84 -10.12
N HIS A 2 23.10 13.67 -9.50
CA HIS A 2 22.41 12.51 -10.07
C HIS A 2 21.41 12.03 -9.03
N ARG A 3 20.16 12.53 -9.09
CA ARG A 3 19.06 12.15 -8.18
C ARG A 3 18.32 10.88 -8.64
N PHE A 4 18.73 10.29 -9.76
CA PHE A 4 17.84 9.49 -10.60
C PHE A 4 18.51 8.27 -11.24
N THR A 5 19.09 7.41 -10.42
CA THR A 5 19.60 6.08 -10.80
C THR A 5 18.93 5.12 -9.80
N ASP A 6 18.32 3.97 -10.09
CA ASP A 6 18.21 3.11 -11.25
C ASP A 6 16.88 2.34 -11.06
N ILE A 7 16.06 2.23 -12.10
CA ILE A 7 14.99 1.23 -12.17
C ILE A 7 15.60 0.06 -12.93
N GLU A 8 16.11 -0.93 -12.21
CA GLU A 8 16.50 -2.18 -12.85
C GLU A 8 15.27 -2.94 -13.33
N SER A 9 15.30 -3.31 -14.60
CA SER A 9 14.31 -4.12 -15.29
C SER A 9 14.44 -5.58 -14.86
N THR A 10 14.01 -5.92 -13.65
CA THR A 10 13.86 -7.33 -13.30
C THR A 10 12.45 -7.75 -13.71
N SER A 11 12.38 -8.63 -14.72
CA SER A 11 11.16 -9.33 -15.18
C SER A 11 10.50 -10.19 -14.09
N LYS A 12 11.04 -10.15 -12.86
CA LYS A 12 10.64 -10.95 -11.72
C LYS A 12 9.80 -10.06 -10.81
N ARG A 13 8.51 -10.39 -10.69
CA ARG A 13 7.62 -9.75 -9.72
C ARG A 13 8.17 -9.96 -8.32
N LEU A 14 8.74 -8.92 -7.73
CA LEU A 14 9.25 -8.99 -6.35
C LEU A 14 8.07 -9.17 -5.38
N PRO A 15 8.24 -10.00 -4.32
CA PRO A 15 7.18 -10.23 -3.37
C PRO A 15 6.85 -8.95 -2.59
N PRO A 16 5.62 -8.84 -2.05
CA PRO A 16 5.23 -7.71 -1.25
C PRO A 16 6.06 -7.50 0.02
N VAL A 17 6.17 -6.24 0.44
CA VAL A 17 6.87 -5.86 1.68
C VAL A 17 5.82 -5.56 2.75
N TYR A 18 5.37 -6.58 3.48
CA TYR A 18 4.37 -6.41 4.56
C TYR A 18 4.94 -6.52 5.98
N GLY A 19 6.18 -7.01 6.13
CA GLY A 19 6.75 -7.28 7.45
C GLY A 19 6.88 -6.06 8.36
N TYR A 20 6.91 -4.84 7.81
CA TYR A 20 6.92 -3.62 8.61
C TYR A 20 5.55 -3.27 9.20
N LEU A 21 4.43 -3.77 8.64
CA LEU A 21 3.08 -3.40 9.08
C LEU A 21 2.79 -3.84 10.51
N THR A 22 3.34 -5.00 10.92
CA THR A 22 3.25 -5.54 12.27
C THR A 22 4.37 -5.03 13.20
N HIS A 23 5.30 -4.23 12.67
CA HIS A 23 6.38 -3.68 13.48
C HIS A 23 5.82 -2.63 14.46
N GLN A 24 6.39 -2.59 15.66
CA GLN A 24 6.06 -1.54 16.62
C GLN A 24 6.35 -0.16 16.00
N LEU A 25 5.43 0.78 16.18
CA LEU A 25 5.66 2.19 15.83
C LEU A 25 6.66 2.77 16.83
N LEU A 26 7.82 3.21 16.33
CA LEU A 26 8.93 3.70 17.13
C LEU A 26 9.16 5.21 16.86
N PRO A 27 9.68 5.96 17.85
CA PRO A 27 10.22 7.30 17.60
C PRO A 27 11.32 7.28 16.54
N LEU A 28 11.53 8.39 15.83
CA LEU A 28 12.44 8.44 14.67
C LEU A 28 13.84 7.93 15.00
N GLN A 29 14.41 8.36 16.13
CA GLN A 29 15.76 7.93 16.51
C GLN A 29 15.85 6.40 16.71
N GLU A 30 14.87 5.80 17.35
CA GLU A 30 14.83 4.34 17.57
C GLU A 30 14.59 3.58 16.26
N ALA A 31 13.72 4.11 15.40
CA ALA A 31 13.43 3.55 14.07
C ALA A 31 14.66 3.53 13.15
N LEU A 32 15.60 4.47 13.33
CA LEU A 32 16.82 4.60 12.52
C LEU A 32 18.02 3.81 13.06
N LYS A 33 18.02 3.40 14.35
CA LYS A 33 19.17 2.70 14.97
C LYS A 33 19.69 1.51 14.14
N PRO A 34 18.84 0.58 13.64
CA PRO A 34 19.31 -0.60 12.92
C PRO A 34 19.99 -0.30 11.57
N ILE A 35 19.78 0.91 11.02
CA ILE A 35 20.30 1.33 9.72
C ILE A 35 21.34 2.44 9.83
N SER A 36 21.75 2.82 11.05
CA SER A 36 22.69 3.92 11.30
C SER A 36 24.05 3.75 10.63
N SER A 37 24.54 2.51 10.49
CA SER A 37 25.79 2.21 9.77
C SER A 37 25.62 2.10 8.24
N GLN A 38 24.38 2.07 7.74
CA GLN A 38 24.07 1.89 6.31
C GLN A 38 23.92 3.22 5.57
N VAL A 39 23.71 4.32 6.31
CA VAL A 39 23.48 5.66 5.75
C VAL A 39 24.47 6.63 6.38
N ASP A 40 25.35 7.19 5.56
CA ASP A 40 26.35 8.16 6.02
C ASP A 40 25.66 9.39 6.66
N GLN A 41 26.21 9.84 7.78
CA GLN A 41 25.75 11.00 8.54
C GLN A 41 24.28 10.95 9.01
N LEU A 42 23.64 9.77 9.07
CA LEU A 42 22.22 9.62 9.43
C LEU A 42 21.83 10.31 10.74
N ASP A 43 22.66 10.19 11.77
CA ASP A 43 22.41 10.80 13.08
C ASP A 43 22.41 12.34 13.03
N ARG A 44 23.22 12.93 12.15
CA ARG A 44 23.27 14.38 11.97
C ARG A 44 22.00 14.85 11.27
N PHE A 45 21.66 14.23 10.14
CA PHE A 45 20.54 14.65 9.32
C PHE A 45 19.17 14.33 9.94
N SER A 46 19.05 13.24 10.71
CA SER A 46 17.82 12.96 11.47
C SER A 46 17.53 14.00 12.57
N ARG A 47 18.57 14.58 13.20
CA ARG A 47 18.40 15.70 14.14
C ARG A 47 17.98 16.98 13.41
N ILE A 48 18.59 17.28 12.27
CA ILE A 48 18.19 18.41 11.43
C ILE A 48 16.72 18.25 11.01
N ALA A 49 16.34 17.08 10.51
CA ALA A 49 14.95 16.80 10.13
C ALA A 49 13.98 17.04 11.29
N LYS A 50 14.31 16.60 12.51
CA LYS A 50 13.45 16.80 13.70
C LYS A 50 13.31 18.26 14.14
N ASN A 51 14.32 19.08 13.85
CA ASN A 51 14.32 20.52 14.14
C ASN A 51 13.55 21.31 13.08
N GLU A 52 13.77 21.00 11.79
CA GLU A 52 13.26 21.76 10.66
C GLU A 52 11.87 21.30 10.18
N CYS A 53 11.44 20.07 10.52
CA CYS A 53 10.16 19.56 10.07
C CYS A 53 8.99 20.44 10.53
N LYS A 54 7.92 20.48 9.73
CA LYS A 54 6.69 21.18 10.08
C LYS A 54 6.06 20.57 11.34
N PHE A 55 6.05 21.34 12.42
CA PHE A 55 5.36 20.98 13.65
C PHE A 55 4.90 22.26 14.41
N PRO A 56 3.64 22.35 14.88
CA PRO A 56 2.60 21.32 14.83
C PRO A 56 2.11 21.03 13.40
N SER A 57 1.68 19.78 13.19
CA SER A 57 1.13 19.33 11.91
C SER A 57 -0.34 19.71 11.78
N GLU A 58 -0.73 20.18 10.59
CA GLU A 58 -2.14 20.42 10.23
C GLU A 58 -2.93 19.13 9.98
N HIS A 59 -2.24 17.99 9.83
CA HIS A 59 -2.83 16.67 9.56
C HIS A 59 -2.61 15.67 10.70
N GLY A 60 -2.28 16.16 11.90
CA GLY A 60 -2.15 15.31 13.08
C GLY A 60 -0.91 14.41 13.10
N LEU A 61 0.14 14.77 12.35
CA LEU A 61 1.43 14.09 12.46
C LEU A 61 2.12 14.46 13.78
N THR A 62 2.70 13.46 14.43
CA THR A 62 3.69 13.68 15.49
C THR A 62 4.93 14.34 14.91
N ARG A 63 5.78 14.93 15.78
CA ARG A 63 7.06 15.49 15.34
C ARG A 63 7.95 14.44 14.67
N ASP A 64 7.95 13.20 15.16
CA ASP A 64 8.75 12.11 14.57
C ASP A 64 8.24 11.66 13.19
N GLU A 65 6.92 11.61 12.99
CA GLU A 65 6.32 11.33 11.68
C GLU A 65 6.61 12.44 10.66
N SER A 66 6.47 13.71 11.06
CA SER A 66 6.82 14.87 10.23
C SER A 66 8.31 14.86 9.86
N ALA A 67 9.18 14.58 10.84
CA ALA A 67 10.62 14.46 10.63
C ALA A 67 11.00 13.27 9.74
N ALA A 68 10.25 12.16 9.76
CA ALA A 68 10.50 11.02 8.88
C ALA A 68 10.29 11.39 7.40
N ILE A 69 9.21 12.13 7.10
CA ILE A 69 8.95 12.67 5.76
C ILE A 69 10.03 13.68 5.37
N TYR A 70 10.34 14.61 6.27
CA TYR A 70 11.37 15.62 6.00
C TYR A 70 12.71 14.97 5.68
N LEU A 71 13.18 14.03 6.52
CA LEU A 71 14.42 13.28 6.34
C LEU A 71 14.46 12.55 4.99
N TYR A 72 13.34 11.95 4.57
CA TYR A 72 13.25 11.29 3.27
C TYR A 72 13.57 12.26 2.12
N THR A 73 13.07 13.49 2.21
CA THR A 73 13.22 14.50 1.14
C THR A 73 14.55 15.25 1.19
N MET A 74 15.38 15.04 2.21
CA MET A 74 16.67 15.73 2.32
C MET A 74 17.69 15.19 1.32
N GLU A 75 18.55 16.08 0.84
CA GLU A 75 19.68 15.73 -0.02
C GLU A 75 20.99 16.27 0.54
N TRP A 76 21.98 15.38 0.70
CA TRP A 76 23.30 15.73 1.22
C TRP A 76 24.48 15.02 0.55
N GLY A 77 24.24 14.20 -0.48
CA GLY A 77 25.29 13.48 -1.18
C GLY A 77 24.81 12.19 -1.84
N GLU A 78 25.77 11.35 -2.23
CA GLU A 78 25.46 10.07 -2.89
C GLU A 78 24.74 9.07 -1.97
N ASP A 79 24.98 9.13 -0.67
CA ASP A 79 24.29 8.30 0.33
C ASP A 79 23.18 9.05 1.05
N SER A 80 22.52 10.00 0.36
CA SER A 80 21.29 10.62 0.86
C SER A 80 20.25 9.55 1.18
N PHE A 81 19.50 9.72 2.27
CA PHE A 81 18.64 8.68 2.82
C PHE A 81 17.70 8.02 1.81
N TYR A 82 17.00 8.82 0.98
CA TYR A 82 16.09 8.29 -0.03
C TYR A 82 16.79 7.43 -1.09
N LYS A 83 18.05 7.72 -1.43
CA LYS A 83 18.81 6.93 -2.39
C LYS A 83 19.08 5.55 -1.78
N VAL A 84 19.54 5.51 -0.54
CA VAL A 84 19.90 4.27 0.15
C VAL A 84 18.68 3.38 0.34
N ILE A 85 17.59 3.88 0.93
CA ILE A 85 16.38 3.06 1.17
C ILE A 85 15.78 2.52 -0.13
N ASN A 86 15.79 3.32 -1.20
CA ASN A 86 15.24 2.89 -2.48
C ASN A 86 16.10 1.83 -3.18
N ARG A 87 17.41 1.70 -2.86
CA ARG A 87 18.21 0.53 -3.27
C ARG A 87 17.68 -0.74 -2.62
N TYR A 88 17.43 -0.72 -1.32
CA TYR A 88 16.90 -1.88 -0.58
C TYR A 88 15.46 -2.22 -0.99
N LEU A 89 14.61 -1.21 -1.23
CA LEU A 89 13.24 -1.43 -1.71
C LEU A 89 13.20 -2.07 -3.09
N ARG A 90 14.25 -1.91 -3.91
CA ARG A 90 14.36 -2.53 -5.23
C ARG A 90 15.12 -3.85 -5.23
N ALA A 91 15.81 -4.19 -4.14
CA ALA A 91 16.62 -5.41 -4.06
C ALA A 91 15.75 -6.66 -4.19
N GLU A 92 16.25 -7.65 -4.94
CA GLU A 92 15.58 -8.96 -5.06
C GLU A 92 15.54 -9.69 -3.72
N ASP A 93 16.65 -9.63 -2.97
CA ASP A 93 16.73 -10.18 -1.63
C ASP A 93 16.02 -9.26 -0.61
N ARG A 94 14.76 -9.60 -0.34
CA ARG A 94 13.92 -8.89 0.63
C ARG A 94 14.39 -9.00 2.07
N SER A 95 15.23 -9.98 2.42
CA SER A 95 15.71 -10.11 3.80
C SER A 95 16.52 -8.88 4.24
N THR A 96 17.17 -8.22 3.28
CA THR A 96 17.94 -6.99 3.48
C THR A 96 17.09 -5.78 3.93
N LEU A 97 15.76 -5.84 3.78
CA LEU A 97 14.85 -4.78 4.22
C LEU A 97 14.49 -4.85 5.70
N GLN A 98 14.73 -5.97 6.41
CA GLN A 98 14.32 -6.09 7.81
C GLN A 98 14.83 -4.94 8.71
N PRO A 99 16.10 -4.49 8.62
CA PRO A 99 16.57 -3.35 9.40
C PRO A 99 15.79 -2.04 9.15
N TRP A 100 15.16 -1.90 7.99
CA TRP A 100 14.41 -0.71 7.58
C TRP A 100 12.97 -0.69 8.08
N PHE A 101 12.46 -1.80 8.64
CA PHE A 101 11.04 -1.92 9.01
C PHE A 101 10.59 -0.88 10.04
N GLY A 102 11.44 -0.53 11.01
CA GLY A 102 11.14 0.53 11.96
C GLY A 102 10.87 1.87 11.27
N TYR A 103 11.74 2.27 10.34
CA TYR A 103 11.56 3.50 9.57
C TYR A 103 10.38 3.41 8.59
N LEU A 104 10.23 2.30 7.86
CA LEU A 104 9.12 2.10 6.93
C LEU A 104 7.76 2.17 7.64
N LYS A 105 7.65 1.59 8.84
CA LYS A 105 6.44 1.70 9.66
C LYS A 105 6.14 3.14 10.05
N LEU A 106 7.15 3.90 10.50
CA LEU A 106 6.99 5.30 10.87
C LEU A 106 6.59 6.16 9.67
N PHE A 107 7.27 5.97 8.53
CA PHE A 107 7.02 6.72 7.30
C PHE A 107 5.63 6.41 6.72
N ASP A 108 5.26 5.13 6.61
CA ASP A 108 3.92 4.73 6.14
C ASP A 108 2.83 5.32 7.05
N THR A 109 2.97 5.17 8.38
CA THR A 109 2.02 5.76 9.34
C THR A 109 1.88 7.28 9.16
N ALA A 110 2.97 7.98 8.85
CA ALA A 110 2.96 9.41 8.59
C ALA A 110 2.21 9.76 7.28
N VAL A 111 2.56 9.11 6.17
CA VAL A 111 1.97 9.44 4.86
C VAL A 111 0.50 9.02 4.74
N GLN A 112 0.05 8.01 5.48
CA GLN A 112 -1.36 7.61 5.50
C GLN A 112 -2.28 8.68 6.14
N LYS A 113 -1.73 9.56 6.99
CA LYS A 113 -2.48 10.69 7.57
C LYS A 113 -2.64 11.87 6.62
N LEU A 114 -1.89 11.89 5.51
CA LEU A 114 -1.86 13.00 4.58
C LEU A 114 -2.97 12.90 3.52
N PRO A 115 -3.39 14.03 2.93
CA PRO A 115 -4.37 14.03 1.85
C PRO A 115 -3.95 13.15 0.67
N THR A 116 -4.91 12.37 0.17
CA THR A 116 -4.74 11.60 -1.07
C THR A 116 -4.91 12.53 -2.28
N VAL A 117 -4.00 12.39 -3.25
CA VAL A 117 -3.96 13.12 -4.51
C VAL A 117 -4.33 12.19 -5.66
N ARG A 118 -5.45 12.48 -6.32
CA ARG A 118 -5.92 11.82 -7.54
C ARG A 118 -5.67 12.70 -8.75
N LYS A 119 -4.42 12.76 -9.21
CA LYS A 119 -3.97 13.63 -10.31
C LYS A 119 -2.83 12.98 -11.08
N ASN A 120 -2.55 13.54 -12.26
CA ASN A 120 -1.35 13.25 -13.00
C ASN A 120 -0.12 13.68 -12.21
N LEU A 121 0.73 12.72 -11.90
CA LEU A 121 2.03 12.90 -11.28
C LEU A 121 3.11 12.77 -12.33
N TRP A 122 4.15 13.58 -12.16
CA TRP A 122 5.28 13.59 -13.05
C TRP A 122 6.54 13.18 -12.29
N ARG A 123 7.36 12.33 -12.92
CA ARG A 123 8.63 11.87 -12.35
C ARG A 123 9.69 11.79 -13.45
N GLY A 124 10.75 12.58 -13.32
CA GLY A 124 11.87 12.58 -14.28
C GLY A 124 13.03 11.68 -13.85
N ILE A 125 13.62 10.94 -14.80
CA ILE A 125 14.83 10.15 -14.59
C ILE A 125 15.90 10.57 -15.61
N ALA A 126 17.10 10.86 -15.12
CA ALA A 126 18.25 11.29 -15.93
C ALA A 126 18.95 10.10 -16.65
N ALA A 127 18.15 9.19 -17.21
CA ALA A 127 18.56 8.07 -18.03
C ALA A 127 17.41 7.65 -18.94
N ASP A 128 17.70 7.23 -20.18
CA ASP A 128 16.71 6.61 -21.06
C ASP A 128 16.52 5.13 -20.73
N ILE A 129 15.47 4.86 -19.96
CA ILE A 129 15.00 3.53 -19.62
C ILE A 129 13.63 3.23 -20.23
N ALA A 130 13.10 4.14 -21.06
CA ALA A 130 11.75 4.04 -21.60
C ALA A 130 11.55 2.75 -22.40
N LYS A 131 12.61 2.26 -23.06
CA LYS A 131 12.63 0.98 -23.81
C LYS A 131 12.24 -0.26 -22.99
N ASN A 132 12.31 -0.19 -21.66
CA ASN A 132 11.93 -1.30 -20.77
C ASN A 132 10.42 -1.38 -20.53
N PHE A 133 9.67 -0.40 -21.00
CA PHE A 133 8.22 -0.29 -20.84
C PHE A 133 7.54 -0.55 -22.18
N LYS A 134 6.57 -1.47 -22.17
CA LYS A 134 5.76 -1.83 -23.33
C LYS A 134 4.30 -1.72 -22.98
N ASN A 135 3.48 -1.31 -23.93
CA ASN A 135 2.04 -1.20 -23.74
C ASN A 135 1.44 -2.46 -23.08
N GLY A 136 0.56 -2.26 -22.09
CA GLY A 136 -0.14 -3.33 -21.37
C GLY A 136 0.69 -4.04 -20.31
N HIS A 137 2.00 -3.78 -20.22
CA HIS A 137 2.84 -4.38 -19.17
C HIS A 137 2.45 -3.85 -17.79
N GLU A 138 2.24 -4.76 -16.84
CA GLU A 138 1.97 -4.44 -15.44
C GLU A 138 3.17 -4.75 -14.57
N PHE A 139 3.44 -3.89 -13.59
CA PHE A 139 4.55 -4.08 -12.66
C PHE A 139 4.27 -3.38 -11.34
N THR A 140 5.12 -3.64 -10.34
CA THR A 140 5.03 -3.01 -9.03
C THR A 140 6.15 -2.00 -8.84
N TRP A 141 5.78 -0.77 -8.52
CA TRP A 141 6.68 0.33 -8.22
C TRP A 141 7.11 0.28 -6.76
N TRP A 142 8.28 -0.31 -6.48
CA TRP A 142 8.73 -0.53 -5.10
C TRP A 142 9.41 0.67 -4.45
N ALA A 143 9.87 1.64 -5.23
CA ALA A 143 10.52 2.81 -4.65
C ALA A 143 9.48 3.74 -4.01
N ILE A 144 9.82 4.34 -2.87
CA ILE A 144 9.16 5.57 -2.48
C ILE A 144 9.58 6.61 -3.52
N SER A 145 8.66 7.34 -4.12
CA SER A 145 9.01 8.32 -5.16
C SER A 145 8.34 9.64 -4.91
N SER A 146 9.17 10.67 -4.72
CA SER A 146 8.68 12.04 -4.79
C SER A 146 8.44 12.41 -6.24
N CYS A 147 7.19 12.77 -6.52
CA CYS A 147 6.69 13.20 -7.80
C CYS A 147 6.18 14.65 -7.67
N SER A 148 6.08 15.35 -8.80
CA SER A 148 5.45 16.67 -8.83
C SER A 148 4.14 16.62 -9.60
N THR A 149 3.16 17.43 -9.18
CA THR A 149 1.97 17.71 -10.00
C THR A 149 2.26 18.70 -11.14
N SER A 150 3.47 19.29 -11.18
CA SER A 150 3.86 20.28 -12.17
C SER A 150 4.99 19.75 -13.06
N VAL A 151 4.71 19.59 -14.35
CA VAL A 151 5.72 19.18 -15.34
C VAL A 151 6.85 20.20 -15.49
N ASN A 152 6.58 21.49 -15.25
CA ASN A 152 7.55 22.57 -15.44
C ASN A 152 8.72 22.45 -14.45
N ILE A 153 8.44 22.00 -13.24
CA ILE A 153 9.46 21.78 -12.21
C ILE A 153 10.45 20.71 -12.67
N ILE A 154 9.99 19.70 -13.41
CA ILE A 154 10.82 18.55 -13.79
C ILE A 154 11.67 18.83 -15.03
N LYS A 155 11.18 19.66 -15.96
CA LYS A 155 11.90 19.98 -17.21
C LYS A 155 13.27 20.61 -16.94
N ASP A 156 13.40 21.39 -15.89
CA ASP A 156 14.66 22.04 -15.49
C ASP A 156 15.73 21.04 -15.02
N PHE A 157 15.33 19.81 -14.67
CA PHE A 157 16.23 18.76 -14.16
C PHE A 157 16.57 17.68 -15.19
N LEU A 158 15.98 17.73 -16.38
CA LEU A 158 16.17 16.69 -17.40
C LEU A 158 17.22 17.10 -18.42
N GLY A 159 18.30 16.32 -18.49
CA GLY A 159 19.31 16.40 -19.55
C GLY A 159 18.87 15.69 -20.83
N SER A 160 19.76 15.67 -21.82
CA SER A 160 19.61 14.84 -23.02
C SER A 160 19.60 13.35 -22.64
N ASN A 161 18.73 12.57 -23.29
CA ASN A 161 18.62 11.12 -23.07
C ASN A 161 18.02 10.74 -21.69
N SER A 162 16.83 11.29 -21.39
CA SER A 162 16.10 11.10 -20.14
C SER A 162 14.73 10.46 -20.34
N THR A 163 14.18 9.85 -19.29
CA THR A 163 12.81 9.32 -19.25
C THR A 163 11.94 10.18 -18.34
N LEU A 164 10.79 10.62 -18.84
CA LEU A 164 9.76 11.30 -18.07
C LEU A 164 8.58 10.35 -17.88
N PHE A 165 8.19 10.07 -16.65
CA PHE A 165 6.99 9.33 -16.34
C PHE A 165 5.82 10.30 -16.14
N LEU A 166 4.73 10.04 -16.88
CA LEU A 166 3.39 10.56 -16.60
C LEU A 166 2.62 9.45 -15.90
N ILE A 167 2.20 9.67 -14.67
CA ILE A 167 1.53 8.66 -13.85
C ILE A 167 0.14 9.16 -13.51
N GLU A 168 -0.90 8.48 -13.98
CA GLU A 168 -2.28 8.67 -13.51
C GLU A 168 -2.39 8.03 -12.12
N ALA A 169 -2.06 8.80 -11.08
CA ALA A 169 -2.07 8.32 -9.71
C ALA A 169 -3.46 8.48 -9.08
N VAL A 170 -3.86 7.47 -8.31
CA VAL A 170 -5.08 7.49 -7.50
C VAL A 170 -4.80 7.59 -6.00
N ASN A 171 -3.65 7.08 -5.54
CA ASN A 171 -3.29 7.03 -4.12
C ASN A 171 -2.05 7.86 -3.75
N GLY A 172 -1.69 8.86 -4.57
CA GLY A 172 -0.58 9.76 -4.24
C GLY A 172 -0.79 10.46 -2.89
N LYS A 173 0.27 10.71 -2.13
CA LYS A 173 0.18 11.39 -0.82
C LYS A 173 0.82 12.78 -0.86
N ASP A 174 0.05 13.83 -0.59
CA ASP A 174 0.55 15.21 -0.61
C ASP A 174 1.49 15.46 0.58
N ILE A 175 2.78 15.67 0.30
CA ILE A 175 3.80 15.98 1.30
C ILE A 175 4.32 17.42 1.20
N SER A 176 3.68 18.28 0.42
CA SER A 176 4.15 19.64 0.12
C SER A 176 4.45 20.50 1.36
N GLY A 177 3.71 20.28 2.45
CA GLY A 177 3.93 20.96 3.74
C GLY A 177 4.98 20.31 4.66
N TYR A 178 5.53 19.16 4.31
CA TYR A 178 6.37 18.32 5.18
C TYR A 178 7.75 18.00 4.59
N THR A 179 8.03 18.53 3.40
CA THR A 179 9.26 18.31 2.64
C THR A 179 10.30 19.41 2.85
N ASN A 180 11.57 19.07 2.58
CA ASN A 180 12.68 19.99 2.39
C ASN A 180 12.59 20.84 1.09
N PHE A 181 11.59 20.60 0.22
CA PHE A 181 11.34 21.37 -1.02
C PHE A 181 9.90 21.95 -1.11
N PRO A 182 9.54 22.96 -0.30
CA PRO A 182 8.17 23.45 -0.18
C PRO A 182 7.59 24.08 -1.46
N LYS A 183 8.42 24.37 -2.46
CA LYS A 183 8.00 24.93 -3.75
C LYS A 183 7.61 23.87 -4.79
N GLU A 184 7.90 22.59 -4.52
CA GLU A 184 7.82 21.54 -5.54
C GLU A 184 6.46 20.83 -5.65
N SER A 185 5.50 21.19 -4.77
CA SER A 185 4.17 20.54 -4.68
C SER A 185 4.31 19.01 -4.69
N GLU A 186 5.16 18.51 -3.80
CA GLU A 186 5.59 17.11 -3.83
C GLU A 186 4.48 16.16 -3.38
N VAL A 187 4.35 15.08 -4.16
CA VAL A 187 3.43 13.99 -3.90
C VAL A 187 4.22 12.69 -3.89
N ILE A 188 4.04 11.89 -2.85
CA ILE A 188 4.65 10.56 -2.76
C ILE A 188 3.80 9.56 -3.54
N LEU A 189 4.42 8.88 -4.50
CA LEU A 189 3.99 7.57 -4.97
C LEU A 189 4.54 6.51 -4.01
N CYS A 190 3.64 5.81 -3.32
CA CYS A 190 4.00 4.86 -2.28
C CYS A 190 4.70 3.61 -2.83
N PRO A 191 5.58 2.98 -2.04
CA PRO A 191 6.22 1.73 -2.43
C PRO A 191 5.17 0.61 -2.52
N GLY A 192 5.27 -0.24 -3.53
CA GLY A 192 4.29 -1.30 -3.78
C GLY A 192 3.14 -0.89 -4.70
N THR A 193 3.12 0.35 -5.22
CA THR A 193 2.08 0.81 -6.14
C THR A 193 2.08 -0.04 -7.41
N ARG A 194 0.93 -0.61 -7.80
CA ARG A 194 0.79 -1.34 -9.06
C ARG A 194 0.54 -0.38 -10.20
N LEU A 195 1.30 -0.51 -11.28
CA LEU A 195 1.20 0.36 -12.45
C LEU A 195 1.05 -0.48 -13.71
N ARG A 196 0.24 0.01 -14.64
CA ARG A 196 0.14 -0.48 -16.02
C ARG A 196 0.73 0.55 -16.97
N VAL A 197 1.49 0.10 -17.96
CA VAL A 197 1.92 0.94 -19.09
C VAL A 197 0.73 1.13 -20.04
N VAL A 198 0.30 2.39 -20.22
CA VAL A 198 -0.92 2.73 -20.98
C VAL A 198 -0.69 2.70 -22.49
N SER A 199 0.52 3.05 -22.93
CA SER A 199 0.92 3.06 -24.34
C SER A 199 2.40 2.77 -24.47
N ASP A 200 2.85 2.41 -25.67
CA ASP A 200 4.29 2.38 -25.94
C ASP A 200 4.89 3.78 -25.71
N PRO A 201 6.15 3.87 -25.25
CA PRO A 201 6.76 5.15 -24.90
C PRO A 201 6.82 6.13 -26.07
N LEU A 202 6.47 7.39 -25.82
CA LEU A 202 6.43 8.44 -26.81
C LEU A 202 7.79 9.15 -26.92
N ASP A 203 8.26 9.35 -28.14
CA ASP A 203 9.50 10.09 -28.41
C ASP A 203 9.23 11.60 -28.41
N HIS A 204 9.81 12.30 -27.43
CA HIS A 204 9.68 13.75 -27.27
C HIS A 204 11.06 14.36 -27.02
N ALA A 205 11.85 14.52 -28.09
CA ALA A 205 13.23 14.99 -27.99
C ALA A 205 13.36 16.23 -27.06
N PRO A 206 14.29 16.23 -26.09
CA PRO A 206 15.39 15.27 -25.91
C PRO A 206 15.11 14.10 -24.95
N MET A 207 13.84 13.83 -24.64
CA MET A 207 13.40 12.82 -23.67
C MET A 207 12.38 11.83 -24.25
N ARG A 208 12.11 10.75 -23.53
CA ARG A 208 11.01 9.82 -23.85
C ARG A 208 10.00 9.82 -22.73
N VAL A 209 8.72 9.77 -23.07
CA VAL A 209 7.62 9.79 -22.10
C VAL A 209 7.05 8.39 -21.94
N VAL A 210 7.01 7.91 -20.70
CA VAL A 210 6.33 6.66 -20.34
C VAL A 210 5.03 7.02 -19.61
N HIS A 211 3.90 6.64 -20.19
CA HIS A 211 2.58 6.84 -19.60
C HIS A 211 2.17 5.62 -18.79
N LEU A 212 1.98 5.83 -17.50
CA LEU A 212 1.60 4.84 -16.51
C LEU A 212 0.24 5.18 -15.92
N GLN A 213 -0.53 4.15 -15.62
CA GLN A 213 -1.77 4.25 -14.87
C GLN A 213 -1.65 3.42 -13.60
N GLU A 214 -1.98 4.01 -12.46
CA GLU A 214 -2.11 3.25 -11.22
C GLU A 214 -3.29 2.30 -11.31
N ILE A 215 -3.01 1.02 -11.08
CA ILE A 215 -4.03 -0.01 -10.99
C ILE A 215 -4.61 0.10 -9.59
N SER A 216 -5.75 0.79 -9.49
CA SER A 216 -6.54 0.82 -8.27
C SER A 216 -7.43 -0.42 -8.19
N ASP A 217 -7.58 -0.96 -6.99
CA ASP A 217 -8.63 -1.94 -6.71
C ASP A 217 -10.04 -1.27 -6.78
N GLU A 218 -10.09 0.07 -6.84
CA GLU A 218 -11.30 0.89 -6.92
C GLU A 218 -11.96 0.92 -8.32
N ALA A 219 -11.33 0.38 -9.37
CA ALA A 219 -11.97 0.26 -10.68
C ALA A 219 -13.14 -0.76 -10.69
N GLU A 220 -13.28 -1.59 -9.65
CA GLU A 220 -14.47 -2.40 -9.39
C GLU A 220 -15.57 -1.63 -8.61
N ASP A 221 -15.25 -0.50 -7.97
CA ASP A 221 -16.17 0.28 -7.13
C ASP A 221 -17.07 1.27 -7.88
N GLN A 222 -16.85 1.48 -9.19
CA GLN A 222 -17.82 2.28 -9.96
C GLN A 222 -19.09 1.48 -10.34
N LEU A 223 -19.06 0.15 -10.27
CA LEU A 223 -20.26 -0.68 -10.36
C LEU A 223 -21.04 -0.75 -9.04
N THR A 224 -20.41 -0.43 -7.90
CA THR A 224 -21.04 -0.41 -6.56
C THR A 224 -21.68 0.94 -6.23
N SER A 225 -21.26 2.03 -6.89
CA SER A 225 -21.76 3.41 -6.68
C SER A 225 -23.24 3.67 -7.02
N SER A 226 -24.00 2.67 -7.49
CA SER A 226 -25.45 2.81 -7.71
C SER A 226 -26.32 2.46 -6.49
N PHE A 227 -25.73 2.00 -5.38
CA PHE A 227 -26.51 1.52 -4.23
C PHE A 227 -26.43 2.36 -2.95
N ASP A 228 -25.52 3.33 -2.83
CA ASP A 228 -25.35 4.11 -1.59
C ASP A 228 -26.12 5.44 -1.53
N ALA A 229 -27.20 5.56 -2.28
CA ALA A 229 -28.20 6.61 -2.04
C ALA A 229 -29.08 6.26 -0.83
N MET A 230 -28.49 6.06 0.35
CA MET A 230 -29.13 6.33 1.65
C MET A 230 -28.15 6.12 2.81
N SER A 231 -27.42 7.18 3.17
CA SER A 231 -26.97 7.35 4.56
C SER A 231 -26.64 8.82 4.85
N LEU A 232 -27.64 9.55 5.34
CA LEU A 232 -27.43 10.66 6.27
C LEU A 232 -28.37 10.45 7.46
N ALA A 233 -27.81 10.03 8.59
CA ALA A 233 -27.96 10.72 9.87
C ALA A 233 -27.31 9.92 11.02
N SER A 234 -26.30 10.56 11.62
CA SER A 234 -25.94 10.64 13.04
C SER A 234 -26.13 9.48 14.03
N SER A 235 -25.11 9.42 14.90
CA SER A 235 -25.12 9.11 16.34
C SER A 235 -25.19 7.65 16.79
N SER A 236 -24.11 7.28 17.51
CA SER A 236 -24.06 6.41 18.68
C SER A 236 -25.21 5.41 18.88
N GLU A 237 -24.97 4.14 18.57
CA GLU A 237 -25.41 3.00 19.40
C GLU A 237 -24.84 1.67 18.87
N LYS A 238 -24.77 0.69 19.78
CA LYS A 238 -24.21 -0.66 19.61
C LYS A 238 -24.72 -1.31 18.32
N LYS A 239 -23.83 -1.72 17.41
CA LYS A 239 -24.23 -2.40 16.17
C LYS A 239 -24.67 -3.84 16.43
N SER A 240 -25.97 -4.02 16.32
CA SER A 240 -26.74 -5.27 16.29
C SER A 240 -26.39 -6.16 15.09
N ILE A 241 -26.57 -7.47 15.27
CA ILE A 241 -26.40 -8.53 14.27
C ILE A 241 -27.36 -8.33 13.07
N PRO A 242 -26.97 -8.62 11.81
CA PRO A 242 -27.88 -8.55 10.65
C PRO A 242 -29.03 -9.56 10.74
N THR A 243 -30.24 -9.13 10.41
CA THR A 243 -31.49 -9.88 10.55
C THR A 243 -31.52 -11.18 9.71
N ALA A 244 -31.71 -12.32 10.37
CA ALA A 244 -31.83 -13.65 9.76
C ALA A 244 -33.25 -13.93 9.23
N ILE A 245 -33.39 -14.70 8.13
CA ILE A 245 -34.71 -15.05 7.55
C ILE A 245 -35.15 -16.47 7.97
N THR A 246 -34.23 -17.40 8.15
CA THR A 246 -34.56 -18.76 8.61
C THR A 246 -33.37 -19.40 9.31
N ALA A 247 -33.55 -19.81 10.57
CA ALA A 247 -32.60 -20.60 11.33
C ALA A 247 -33.08 -22.05 11.42
N LYS A 248 -32.27 -23.02 10.98
CA LYS A 248 -32.50 -24.44 11.28
C LYS A 248 -31.48 -24.87 12.34
N SER A 249 -31.86 -24.65 13.63
CA SER A 249 -31.30 -25.11 14.94
C SER A 249 -29.78 -24.97 15.17
N SER A 250 -29.21 -24.62 16.33
CA SER A 250 -29.66 -24.29 17.70
C SER A 250 -28.81 -23.12 18.23
N GLU A 251 -29.32 -22.32 19.17
CA GLU A 251 -28.61 -21.15 19.78
C GLU A 251 -27.27 -21.54 20.45
N HIS A 252 -27.08 -22.83 20.71
CA HIS A 252 -25.82 -23.45 21.07
C HIS A 252 -25.64 -24.76 20.29
N GLY A 253 -24.52 -24.94 19.60
CA GLY A 253 -24.20 -26.16 18.83
C GLY A 253 -24.09 -25.92 17.33
N LYS A 254 -24.23 -26.97 16.51
CA LYS A 254 -24.09 -26.86 15.05
C LYS A 254 -25.41 -26.48 14.39
N GLY A 255 -25.36 -25.49 13.50
CA GLY A 255 -26.54 -24.98 12.84
C GLY A 255 -26.30 -24.32 11.49
N THR A 256 -27.36 -24.28 10.70
CA THR A 256 -27.39 -23.60 9.41
C THR A 256 -28.29 -22.38 9.49
N MET A 257 -27.78 -21.24 9.02
CA MET A 257 -28.51 -19.98 8.93
C MET A 257 -28.46 -19.45 7.50
N ASP A 258 -29.63 -19.20 6.94
CA ASP A 258 -29.80 -18.50 5.66
C ASP A 258 -30.12 -17.03 5.97
N PHE A 259 -29.31 -16.12 5.43
CA PHE A 259 -29.42 -14.69 5.65
C PHE A 259 -30.26 -14.02 4.57
N ALA A 260 -30.90 -12.89 4.91
CA ALA A 260 -31.68 -12.08 3.96
C ALA A 260 -30.87 -11.64 2.73
N SER A 261 -29.57 -11.46 2.92
CA SER A 261 -28.63 -11.09 1.86
C SER A 261 -28.42 -12.17 0.81
N GLY A 262 -28.92 -13.39 1.02
CA GLY A 262 -28.61 -14.57 0.19
C GLY A 262 -27.33 -15.29 0.60
N ALA A 263 -26.64 -14.82 1.64
CA ALA A 263 -25.53 -15.54 2.25
C ALA A 263 -26.05 -16.71 3.12
N LYS A 264 -25.19 -17.69 3.37
CA LYS A 264 -25.51 -18.87 4.17
C LYS A 264 -24.33 -19.24 5.06
N TYR A 265 -24.60 -19.48 6.34
CA TYR A 265 -23.63 -20.06 7.27
C TYR A 265 -24.04 -21.47 7.68
N THR A 266 -23.07 -22.35 7.86
CA THR A 266 -23.24 -23.68 8.48
C THR A 266 -22.05 -23.96 9.36
N GLY A 267 -22.23 -24.04 10.68
CA GLY A 267 -21.12 -24.19 11.62
C GLY A 267 -21.55 -24.14 13.07
N ASP A 268 -20.58 -23.96 13.97
CA ASP A 268 -20.84 -23.89 15.41
C ASP A 268 -21.37 -22.50 15.81
N TRP A 269 -22.32 -22.51 16.76
CA TRP A 269 -22.97 -21.33 17.32
C TRP A 269 -22.87 -21.35 18.84
N VAL A 270 -22.64 -20.18 19.42
CA VAL A 270 -22.78 -19.91 20.86
C VAL A 270 -23.38 -18.53 21.02
N ASP A 271 -24.45 -18.39 21.81
CA ASP A 271 -25.10 -17.11 22.12
C ASP A 271 -25.45 -16.31 20.85
N SER A 272 -25.98 -17.00 19.83
CA SER A 272 -26.29 -16.43 18.51
C SER A 272 -25.10 -15.86 17.72
N ASN A 273 -23.86 -16.16 18.11
CA ASN A 273 -22.66 -15.81 17.37
C ASN A 273 -22.05 -17.03 16.68
N MET A 274 -21.60 -16.84 15.44
CA MET A 274 -20.79 -17.82 14.72
C MET A 274 -19.45 -17.98 15.46
N THR A 275 -19.12 -19.23 15.79
CA THR A 275 -17.91 -19.58 16.54
C THR A 275 -17.40 -20.95 16.08
N GLY A 276 -16.31 -21.45 16.66
CA GLY A 276 -15.81 -22.79 16.40
C GLY A 276 -15.44 -22.99 14.93
N GLN A 277 -15.90 -24.07 14.30
CA GLN A 277 -15.68 -24.34 12.87
C GLN A 277 -16.95 -24.05 12.07
N GLY A 278 -16.79 -23.40 10.90
CA GLY A 278 -17.93 -23.12 10.05
C GLY A 278 -17.60 -22.78 8.61
N LEU A 279 -18.59 -23.04 7.75
CA LEU A 279 -18.62 -22.69 6.34
C LEU A 279 -19.58 -21.51 6.14
N TYR A 280 -19.07 -20.41 5.60
CA TYR A 280 -19.87 -19.27 5.17
C TYR A 280 -19.80 -19.13 3.66
N ILE A 281 -20.95 -19.21 3.00
CA ILE A 281 -21.13 -18.97 1.58
C ILE A 281 -21.72 -17.57 1.45
N PHE A 282 -20.99 -16.69 0.80
CA PHE A 282 -21.45 -15.32 0.56
C PHE A 282 -22.45 -15.31 -0.58
N ALA A 283 -23.31 -14.28 -0.63
CA ALA A 283 -24.22 -14.07 -1.74
C ALA A 283 -23.49 -13.94 -3.09
N SER A 284 -22.25 -13.46 -3.08
CA SER A 284 -21.36 -13.38 -4.26
C SER A 284 -20.87 -14.73 -4.77
N GLY A 285 -21.08 -15.82 -4.02
CA GLY A 285 -20.56 -17.15 -4.34
C GLY A 285 -19.18 -17.46 -3.77
N ALA A 286 -18.50 -16.48 -3.17
CA ALA A 286 -17.30 -16.71 -2.37
C ALA A 286 -17.62 -17.65 -1.18
N ARG A 287 -16.60 -18.32 -0.65
CA ARG A 287 -16.75 -19.32 0.43
C ARG A 287 -15.60 -19.28 1.40
N TYR A 288 -15.90 -19.05 2.68
CA TYR A 288 -14.95 -19.21 3.77
C TYR A 288 -15.24 -20.50 4.54
N GLU A 289 -14.23 -21.34 4.73
CA GLU A 289 -14.30 -22.53 5.57
C GLU A 289 -13.16 -22.48 6.59
N GLY A 290 -13.49 -22.44 7.87
CA GLY A 290 -12.46 -22.36 8.90
C GLY A 290 -12.98 -21.99 10.27
N GLN A 291 -12.06 -21.52 11.09
CA GLN A 291 -12.35 -21.18 12.48
C GLN A 291 -13.01 -19.79 12.61
N TRP A 292 -13.94 -19.70 13.55
CA TRP A 292 -14.72 -18.51 13.84
C TRP A 292 -14.64 -18.16 15.32
N LYS A 293 -14.68 -16.86 15.60
CA LYS A 293 -14.82 -16.33 16.95
C LYS A 293 -15.60 -15.02 16.89
N ASP A 294 -16.66 -14.93 17.68
CA ASP A 294 -17.50 -13.72 17.80
C ASP A 294 -17.96 -13.17 16.44
N GLY A 295 -18.36 -14.05 15.52
CA GLY A 295 -18.84 -13.68 14.19
C GLY A 295 -17.74 -13.34 13.16
N LYS A 296 -16.46 -13.49 13.51
CA LYS A 296 -15.31 -13.19 12.64
C LYS A 296 -14.48 -14.43 12.32
N TYR A 297 -13.79 -14.43 11.17
CA TYR A 297 -12.80 -15.47 10.86
C TYR A 297 -11.63 -15.34 11.82
N ASN A 298 -11.25 -16.42 12.49
CA ASN A 298 -10.20 -16.38 13.49
C ASN A 298 -9.57 -17.76 13.66
N GLY A 299 -8.26 -17.91 13.58
CA GLY A 299 -7.56 -19.19 13.54
C GLY A 299 -7.28 -19.67 12.11
N LYS A 300 -7.16 -20.97 11.88
CA LYS A 300 -6.90 -21.52 10.53
C LYS A 300 -8.17 -21.52 9.68
N GLY A 301 -8.05 -21.12 8.42
CA GLY A 301 -9.17 -21.12 7.49
C GLY A 301 -8.78 -20.96 6.02
N LYS A 302 -9.74 -21.27 5.16
CA LYS A 302 -9.63 -21.25 3.72
C LYS A 302 -10.71 -20.35 3.12
N MET A 303 -10.30 -19.35 2.34
CA MET A 303 -11.19 -18.51 1.54
C MET A 303 -11.09 -18.94 0.08
N ASN A 304 -12.22 -19.18 -0.57
CA ASN A 304 -12.33 -19.28 -2.02
C ASN A 304 -13.11 -18.05 -2.49
N PHE A 305 -12.47 -17.22 -3.29
CA PHE A 305 -13.06 -16.00 -3.80
C PHE A 305 -13.91 -16.31 -5.04
N ALA A 306 -14.90 -15.47 -5.32
CA ALA A 306 -15.82 -15.67 -6.46
C ALA A 306 -15.09 -15.59 -7.81
N ASN A 307 -13.95 -14.88 -7.86
CA ASN A 307 -13.08 -14.75 -9.03
C ASN A 307 -12.18 -15.97 -9.28
N GLY A 308 -12.30 -17.04 -8.47
CA GLY A 308 -11.51 -18.28 -8.61
C GLY A 308 -10.19 -18.27 -7.84
N GLU A 309 -9.85 -17.19 -7.13
CA GLU A 309 -8.71 -17.15 -6.22
C GLU A 309 -8.99 -17.92 -4.93
N MET A 310 -7.93 -18.28 -4.22
CA MET A 310 -8.02 -19.05 -2.98
C MET A 310 -6.93 -18.61 -2.01
N TYR A 311 -7.24 -18.59 -0.72
CA TYR A 311 -6.27 -18.45 0.35
C TYR A 311 -6.48 -19.54 1.40
N THR A 312 -5.42 -20.11 1.95
CA THR A 312 -5.45 -21.05 3.07
C THR A 312 -4.38 -20.66 4.08
N GLY A 313 -4.76 -20.19 5.27
CA GLY A 313 -3.78 -19.69 6.24
C GLY A 313 -4.38 -19.29 7.58
N ASP A 314 -3.65 -18.51 8.36
CA ASP A 314 -4.14 -17.97 9.64
C ASP A 314 -5.04 -16.76 9.43
N TRP A 315 -5.99 -16.58 10.34
CA TRP A 315 -6.96 -15.51 10.34
C TRP A 315 -7.03 -14.89 11.73
N VAL A 316 -7.11 -13.57 11.81
CA VAL A 316 -7.40 -12.85 13.05
C VAL A 316 -8.39 -11.75 12.73
N ASP A 317 -9.55 -11.79 13.39
CA ASP A 317 -10.63 -10.81 13.26
C ASP A 317 -11.02 -10.50 11.80
N SER A 318 -11.21 -11.57 11.02
CA SER A 318 -11.54 -11.55 9.59
C SER A 318 -10.44 -11.08 8.64
N ASN A 319 -9.21 -10.91 9.12
CA ASN A 319 -8.05 -10.58 8.29
C ASN A 319 -7.15 -11.80 8.09
N MET A 320 -6.64 -11.98 6.88
CA MET A 320 -5.59 -12.97 6.58
C MET A 320 -4.32 -12.57 7.34
N THR A 321 -3.73 -13.50 8.07
CA THR A 321 -2.56 -13.30 8.93
C THR A 321 -1.68 -14.54 8.93
N GLY A 322 -0.51 -14.49 9.58
CA GLY A 322 0.36 -15.66 9.74
C GLY A 322 0.89 -16.23 8.43
N GLN A 323 1.15 -17.55 8.41
CA GLN A 323 1.61 -18.27 7.22
C GLN A 323 0.40 -18.81 6.45
N GLY A 324 0.41 -18.66 5.12
CA GLY A 324 -0.72 -19.09 4.32
C GLY A 324 -0.45 -19.15 2.82
N LEU A 325 -1.05 -20.15 2.18
CA LEU A 325 -0.99 -20.39 0.76
C LEU A 325 -2.10 -19.59 0.04
N TYR A 326 -1.72 -18.59 -0.73
CA TYR A 326 -2.56 -17.92 -1.73
C TYR A 326 -2.40 -18.58 -3.10
N ILE A 327 -3.50 -18.88 -3.77
CA ILE A 327 -3.56 -19.36 -5.15
C ILE A 327 -4.36 -18.35 -5.96
N TYR A 328 -3.72 -17.73 -6.94
CA TYR A 328 -4.35 -16.79 -7.86
C TYR A 328 -5.24 -17.53 -8.86
N ALA A 329 -6.15 -16.83 -9.53
CA ALA A 329 -7.05 -17.41 -10.52
C ALA A 329 -6.27 -17.98 -11.73
N SER A 330 -5.07 -17.46 -11.97
CA SER A 330 -4.10 -17.97 -12.95
C SER A 330 -3.47 -19.32 -12.56
N GLY A 331 -3.71 -19.80 -11.34
CA GLY A 331 -3.09 -21.01 -10.76
C GLY A 331 -1.72 -20.78 -10.11
N ALA A 332 -1.18 -19.55 -10.16
CA ALA A 332 0.04 -19.18 -9.46
C ALA A 332 -0.14 -19.32 -7.93
N ARG A 333 0.92 -19.71 -7.21
CA ARG A 333 0.88 -20.02 -5.77
C ARG A 333 1.86 -19.15 -4.98
N TYR A 334 1.52 -18.81 -3.75
CA TYR A 334 2.33 -18.01 -2.81
C TYR A 334 2.13 -18.54 -1.39
N GLU A 335 3.18 -18.96 -0.69
CA GLU A 335 3.14 -19.58 0.67
C GLU A 335 3.72 -18.66 1.75
#